data_AF-V6M0Z5-F1
#
_entry.id   AF-V6M0Z5-F1
#
_cell.length_a   1.000
_cell.length_b   1.000
_cell.length_c   1.000
_cell.angle_alpha   90.00
_cell.angle_beta   90.00
_cell.angle_gamma   90.00
#
_symmetry.space_group_name_H-M   'P 1'
#
loop_
_entity.id
_entity.type
_entity.pdbx_description
1 polymer ?
#
loop_
_entity_poly.entity_id
_entity_poly.type
_entity_poly.pdbx_seq_one_letter_code
_entity_poly.pdbx_strand_id
1 'polypeptide(L)'
;MLIYTNCNCAQKTYSAVAEFLSQKVTFNKCDKVDCDFLVDDSVSVYHAPSIIFYMMRKAEQLPQSEAKVAVFDCYLQCVYSLLQYLCAFTSNDKLVAARLEKDLACINEGLSSTTFIADKKSAADIFVAYALNQIFGKYVAEKNAKKYSHIVRYVATVCCPIAYKK
;
A
#
# COMPACT_ATOMS: atom_id res chain seq x y z
N MET A 1 19.01 1.40 -4.28
CA MET A 1 18.12 0.27 -4.61
C MET A 1 16.78 0.57 -3.97
N LEU A 2 15.80 1.02 -4.76
CA LEU A 2 14.54 1.47 -4.17
C LEU A 2 13.75 0.27 -3.65
N ILE A 3 13.07 0.49 -2.55
CA ILE A 3 12.58 -0.59 -1.67
C ILE A 3 11.22 -1.07 -2.15
N TYR A 4 10.49 -0.18 -2.80
CA TYR A 4 9.27 -0.48 -3.55
C TYR A 4 9.54 -0.89 -4.99
N THR A 5 10.74 -0.62 -5.50
CA THR A 5 11.13 -0.91 -6.90
C THR A 5 12.05 -2.11 -7.02
N ASN A 6 12.38 -2.77 -5.91
CA ASN A 6 12.68 -4.19 -5.99
C ASN A 6 11.44 -4.85 -6.60
N CYS A 7 11.54 -5.14 -7.90
CA CYS A 7 10.48 -5.58 -8.81
C CYS A 7 9.52 -6.62 -8.19
N ASN A 8 10.00 -7.38 -7.20
CA ASN A 8 9.25 -8.40 -6.49
C ASN A 8 8.18 -7.87 -5.52
N CYS A 9 8.36 -6.71 -4.87
CA CYS A 9 7.42 -6.24 -3.84
C CYS A 9 6.19 -5.56 -4.45
N ALA A 10 6.37 -4.60 -5.36
CA ALA A 10 5.27 -4.00 -6.11
C ALA A 10 4.49 -5.06 -6.91
N GLN A 11 5.20 -5.96 -7.60
CA GLN A 11 4.56 -7.05 -8.35
C GLN A 11 3.72 -7.95 -7.45
N LYS A 12 4.19 -8.31 -6.24
CA LYS A 12 3.38 -9.09 -5.28
C LYS A 12 2.12 -8.34 -4.85
N THR A 13 2.25 -7.06 -4.50
CA THR A 13 1.11 -6.23 -4.09
C THR A 13 0.06 -6.17 -5.19
N TYR A 14 0.45 -5.82 -6.41
CA TYR A 14 -0.52 -5.70 -7.49
C TYR A 14 -1.03 -7.04 -8.00
N SER A 15 -0.23 -8.11 -7.93
CA SER A 15 -0.72 -9.47 -8.23
C SER A 15 -1.80 -9.88 -7.23
N ALA A 16 -1.64 -9.57 -5.94
CA ALA A 16 -2.66 -9.82 -4.92
C ALA A 16 -3.93 -8.98 -5.15
N VAL A 17 -3.78 -7.72 -5.59
CA VAL A 17 -4.94 -6.88 -5.96
C VAL A 17 -5.65 -7.44 -7.19
N ALA A 18 -4.90 -7.85 -8.22
CA ALA A 18 -5.44 -8.43 -9.44
C ALA A 18 -6.19 -9.74 -9.16
N GLU A 19 -5.61 -10.61 -8.34
CA GLU A 19 -6.23 -11.86 -7.88
C GLU A 19 -7.54 -11.58 -7.14
N PHE A 20 -7.55 -10.64 -6.19
CA PHE A 20 -8.75 -10.27 -5.46
C PHE A 20 -9.87 -9.74 -6.36
N LEU A 21 -9.52 -8.96 -7.38
CA LEU A 21 -10.46 -8.41 -8.35
C LEU A 21 -10.80 -9.40 -9.47
N SER A 22 -10.23 -10.61 -9.46
CA SER A 22 -10.35 -11.60 -10.56
C SER A 22 -9.96 -11.02 -11.93
N GLN A 23 -8.95 -10.14 -11.96
CA GLN A 23 -8.44 -9.49 -13.16
C GLN A 23 -7.11 -10.11 -13.60
N LYS A 24 -6.91 -10.20 -14.92
CA LYS A 24 -5.58 -10.45 -15.49
C LYS A 24 -4.84 -9.13 -15.58
N VAL A 25 -3.64 -9.07 -15.04
CA VAL A 25 -2.76 -7.91 -15.11
C VAL A 25 -1.40 -8.33 -15.63
N THR A 26 -0.88 -7.57 -16.59
CA THR A 26 0.49 -7.71 -17.07
C THR A 26 1.32 -6.55 -16.52
N PHE A 27 2.33 -6.88 -15.70
CA PHE A 27 3.33 -5.91 -15.25
C PHE A 27 4.49 -5.93 -16.23
N ASN A 28 4.69 -4.84 -16.95
CA ASN A 28 5.89 -4.65 -17.75
C ASN A 28 6.94 -3.93 -16.91
N LYS A 29 8.19 -4.39 -16.98
CA LYS A 29 9.32 -3.63 -16.43
C LYS A 29 9.51 -2.38 -17.28
N CYS A 30 9.59 -1.21 -16.67
CA CYS A 30 10.03 -0.03 -17.38
C CYS A 30 11.56 -0.03 -17.44
N ASP A 31 12.14 -0.04 -18.64
CA ASP A 31 13.60 -0.08 -18.83
C ASP A 31 14.32 1.23 -18.44
N LYS A 32 13.58 2.28 -18.02
CA LYS A 32 14.14 3.63 -17.82
C LYS A 32 13.72 4.36 -16.56
N VAL A 33 12.63 3.95 -15.90
CA VAL A 33 12.16 4.56 -14.65
C VAL A 33 11.53 3.46 -13.82
N ASP A 34 11.98 3.28 -12.59
CA ASP A 34 11.37 2.37 -11.63
C ASP A 34 9.97 2.89 -11.21
N CYS A 35 9.01 2.85 -12.12
CA CYS A 35 7.63 3.27 -11.91
C CYS A 35 6.66 2.11 -12.13
N ASP A 36 5.68 2.02 -11.23
CA ASP A 36 4.56 1.09 -11.37
C ASP A 36 3.67 1.59 -12.51
N PHE A 37 3.44 0.74 -13.52
CA PHE A 37 2.42 0.98 -14.53
C PHE A 37 1.69 -0.29 -14.94
N LEU A 38 0.39 -0.16 -15.11
CA LEU A 38 -0.53 -1.19 -15.60
C LEU A 38 -0.74 -0.98 -17.09
N VAL A 39 -0.53 -2.03 -17.90
CA VAL A 39 -0.93 -2.06 -19.30
C VAL A 39 -2.16 -2.94 -19.45
N ASP A 40 -3.21 -2.37 -20.02
CA ASP A 40 -4.49 -3.02 -20.25
C ASP A 40 -5.00 -2.60 -21.64
N ASP A 41 -4.89 -3.52 -22.61
CA ASP A 41 -5.07 -3.26 -24.03
C ASP A 41 -4.25 -2.04 -24.52
N SER A 42 -4.93 -0.96 -24.90
CA SER A 42 -4.33 0.30 -25.35
C SER A 42 -4.18 1.34 -24.25
N VAL A 43 -4.51 1.02 -23.00
CA VAL A 43 -4.45 1.94 -21.86
C VAL A 43 -3.23 1.65 -21.01
N SER A 44 -2.44 2.69 -20.75
CA SER A 44 -1.34 2.66 -19.79
C SER A 44 -1.69 3.55 -18.60
N VAL A 45 -1.75 2.96 -17.41
CA VAL A 45 -2.04 3.66 -16.16
C VAL A 45 -0.79 3.68 -15.30
N TYR A 46 -0.37 4.87 -14.91
CA TYR A 46 0.77 5.10 -14.04
C TYR A 46 0.27 5.51 -12.66
N HIS A 47 1.17 5.52 -11.67
CA HIS A 47 0.91 5.96 -10.30
C HIS A 47 0.04 4.97 -9.51
N ALA A 48 0.59 4.47 -8.38
CA ALA A 48 0.00 3.34 -7.68
C ALA A 48 -1.48 3.54 -7.26
N PRO A 49 -1.88 4.64 -6.60
CA PRO A 49 -3.29 4.92 -6.33
C PRO A 49 -4.18 4.87 -7.58
N SER A 50 -3.71 5.43 -8.69
CA SER A 50 -4.47 5.51 -9.95
C SER A 50 -4.65 4.12 -10.58
N ILE A 51 -3.64 3.25 -10.49
CA ILE A 51 -3.73 1.84 -10.90
C ILE A 51 -4.81 1.12 -10.08
N ILE A 52 -4.82 1.29 -8.75
CA ILE A 52 -5.82 0.64 -7.88
C ILE A 52 -7.23 1.12 -8.23
N PHE A 53 -7.45 2.43 -8.38
CA PHE A 53 -8.74 2.97 -8.79
C PHE A 53 -9.19 2.50 -10.17
N TYR A 54 -8.26 2.40 -11.13
CA TYR A 54 -8.55 1.88 -12.46
C TYR A 54 -9.01 0.42 -12.41
N MET A 55 -8.28 -0.44 -11.69
CA MET A 55 -8.64 -1.85 -11.53
C MET A 55 -10.00 -2.01 -10.84
N MET A 56 -10.24 -1.26 -9.76
CA MET A 56 -11.54 -1.25 -9.07
C MET A 56 -12.68 -0.80 -9.98
N ARG A 57 -12.44 0.19 -10.84
CA ARG A 57 -13.43 0.66 -11.82
C ARG A 57 -13.75 -0.43 -12.83
N LYS A 58 -12.73 -1.11 -13.38
CA LYS A 58 -12.93 -2.22 -14.33
C LYS A 58 -13.65 -3.42 -13.72
N ALA A 59 -13.50 -3.66 -12.42
CA ALA A 59 -14.20 -4.72 -11.71
C ALA A 59 -15.58 -4.30 -11.18
N GLU A 60 -16.03 -3.07 -11.45
CA GLU A 60 -17.27 -2.51 -10.89
C GLU A 60 -17.30 -2.54 -9.35
N GLN A 61 -16.14 -2.42 -8.71
CA GLN A 61 -15.96 -2.48 -7.24
C GLN A 61 -15.63 -1.13 -6.60
N LEU A 62 -15.84 -0.02 -7.31
CA LEU A 62 -15.68 1.30 -6.71
C LEU A 62 -16.67 1.51 -5.54
N PRO A 63 -16.28 2.30 -4.52
CA PRO A 63 -17.20 2.69 -3.47
C PRO A 63 -18.40 3.45 -4.04
N GLN A 64 -19.58 3.22 -3.45
CA GLN A 64 -20.85 3.79 -3.91
C GLN A 64 -21.03 5.27 -3.55
N SER A 65 -20.18 5.85 -2.70
CA SER A 65 -20.25 7.26 -2.32
C SER A 65 -18.92 7.97 -2.50
N GLU A 66 -18.99 9.23 -2.90
CA GLU A 66 -17.81 10.10 -3.05
C GLU A 66 -17.02 10.23 -1.76
N ALA A 67 -17.71 10.28 -0.61
CA ALA A 67 -17.05 10.28 0.70
C ALA A 67 -16.16 9.04 0.91
N LYS A 68 -16.62 7.85 0.52
CA LYS A 68 -15.82 6.62 0.61
C LYS A 68 -14.68 6.59 -0.40
N VAL A 69 -14.89 7.14 -1.59
CA VAL A 69 -13.81 7.33 -2.58
C VAL A 69 -12.71 8.22 -2.01
N ALA A 70 -13.06 9.34 -1.37
CA ALA A 70 -12.10 10.24 -0.75
C ALA A 70 -11.32 9.58 0.39
N VAL A 71 -11.99 8.74 1.20
CA VAL A 71 -11.31 7.95 2.24
C VAL A 71 -10.30 6.97 1.62
N PHE A 72 -10.68 6.27 0.55
CA PHE A 72 -9.78 5.35 -0.15
C PHE A 72 -8.58 6.10 -0.73
N ASP A 73 -8.82 7.22 -1.40
CA ASP A 73 -7.77 8.06 -1.97
C ASP A 73 -6.78 8.55 -0.90
N CYS A 74 -7.29 9.00 0.24
CA CYS A 74 -6.46 9.43 1.37
C CYS A 74 -5.51 8.33 1.85
N TYR A 75 -6.02 7.11 2.10
CA TYR A 75 -5.18 6.01 2.55
C TYR A 75 -4.17 5.55 1.49
N LEU A 76 -4.61 5.41 0.23
CA LEU A 76 -3.75 5.04 -0.88
C LEU A 76 -2.62 6.06 -1.05
N GLN A 77 -2.94 7.36 -1.04
CA GLN A 77 -1.97 8.43 -1.21
C GLN A 77 -1.02 8.54 -0.01
N CYS A 78 -1.52 8.45 1.22
CA CYS A 78 -0.68 8.51 2.42
C CYS A 78 0.37 7.40 2.44
N VAL A 79 -0.05 6.17 2.19
CA VAL A 79 0.84 5.01 2.23
C VAL A 79 1.80 5.03 1.04
N TYR A 80 1.33 5.39 -0.16
CA TYR A 80 2.18 5.52 -1.33
C TYR A 80 3.23 6.63 -1.17
N SER A 81 2.84 7.78 -0.62
CA SER A 81 3.76 8.89 -0.35
C SER A 81 4.84 8.47 0.67
N LEU A 82 4.45 7.73 1.71
CA LEU A 82 5.40 7.18 2.67
C LEU A 82 6.39 6.21 2.01
N LEU A 83 5.91 5.31 1.14
CA LEU A 83 6.77 4.39 0.40
C LEU A 83 7.77 5.13 -0.50
N GLN A 84 7.30 6.15 -1.24
CA GLN A 84 8.16 6.97 -2.09
C GLN A 84 9.22 7.70 -1.26
N TYR A 85 8.82 8.27 -0.12
CA TYR A 85 9.74 8.93 0.80
C TYR A 85 10.81 7.95 1.32
N LEU A 86 10.40 6.78 1.80
CA LEU A 86 11.32 5.74 2.29
C LEU A 86 12.28 5.25 1.20
N CYS A 87 11.84 5.25 -0.06
CA CYS A 87 12.66 4.92 -1.22
C CYS A 87 13.69 6.01 -1.57
N ALA A 88 13.33 7.28 -1.45
CA ALA A 88 14.19 8.40 -1.78
C ALA A 88 15.27 8.66 -0.73
N PHE A 89 14.98 8.38 0.55
CA PHE A 89 15.81 8.80 1.69
C PHE A 89 16.52 7.65 2.41
N THR A 90 16.77 6.51 1.75
CA THR A 90 17.36 5.31 2.37
C THR A 90 18.72 5.50 3.04
N SER A 91 19.39 6.63 2.83
CA SER A 91 20.71 6.95 3.39
C SER A 91 20.68 7.93 4.58
N ASN A 92 19.51 8.48 4.96
CA ASN A 92 19.39 9.42 6.09
C ASN A 92 18.40 8.91 7.16
N ASP A 93 18.90 8.00 8.00
CA ASP A 93 18.10 7.26 8.99
C ASP A 93 17.33 8.17 9.97
N LYS A 94 17.86 9.34 10.33
CA LYS A 94 17.20 10.25 11.28
C LYS A 94 15.97 10.94 10.69
N LEU A 95 16.07 11.44 9.46
CA LEU A 95 14.92 12.05 8.77
C LEU A 95 13.86 10.98 8.45
N VAL A 96 14.31 9.79 8.03
CA VAL A 96 13.45 8.64 7.81
C VAL A 96 12.66 8.28 9.07
N ALA A 97 13.31 8.18 10.23
CA ALA A 97 12.67 7.78 11.47
C ALA A 97 11.57 8.76 11.92
N ALA A 98 11.83 10.06 11.89
CA ALA A 98 10.87 11.07 12.37
C ALA A 98 9.61 11.13 11.48
N ARG A 99 9.78 11.09 10.16
CA ARG A 99 8.64 11.09 9.23
C ARG A 99 7.85 9.79 9.32
N LEU A 100 8.55 8.66 9.39
CA LEU A 100 7.94 7.34 9.54
C LEU A 100 7.09 7.27 10.82
N GLU A 101 7.62 7.72 11.96
CA GLU A 101 6.89 7.68 13.22
C GLU A 101 5.61 8.52 13.16
N LYS A 102 5.67 9.73 12.60
CA LYS A 102 4.50 10.60 12.42
C LYS A 102 3.44 9.97 11.52
N ASP A 103 3.84 9.50 10.35
CA ASP A 103 2.89 8.96 9.36
C ASP A 103 2.27 7.64 9.85
N LEU A 104 3.07 6.75 10.48
CA LEU A 104 2.55 5.53 11.09
C LEU A 104 1.61 5.80 12.26
N ALA A 105 1.87 6.80 13.10
CA ALA A 105 0.96 7.18 14.17
C ALA A 105 -0.39 7.65 13.62
N CYS A 106 -0.37 8.47 12.57
CA CYS A 106 -1.59 8.96 11.92
C CYS A 106 -2.40 7.82 11.28
N ILE A 107 -1.73 6.92 10.54
CA ILE A 107 -2.38 5.75 9.94
C ILE A 107 -2.95 4.83 11.03
N ASN A 108 -2.21 4.60 12.11
CA ASN A 108 -2.65 3.76 13.20
C ASN A 108 -3.90 4.30 13.90
N GLU A 109 -3.95 5.62 14.13
CA GLU A 109 -5.12 6.27 14.70
C GLU A 109 -6.33 6.18 13.76
N GLY A 110 -6.12 6.40 12.45
CA GLY A 110 -7.18 6.28 11.45
C GLY A 110 -7.80 4.87 11.36
N LEU A 111 -7.02 3.83 11.66
CA LEU A 111 -7.45 2.42 11.66
C LEU A 111 -7.96 1.94 13.03
N SER A 112 -8.08 2.81 14.02
CA SER A 112 -8.47 2.45 15.39
C SER A 112 -9.89 1.91 15.49
N SER A 113 -10.82 2.48 14.72
CA SER A 113 -12.26 2.19 14.78
C SER A 113 -12.79 1.33 13.64
N THR A 114 -11.93 0.92 12.70
CA THR A 114 -12.35 0.21 11.50
C THR A 114 -11.66 -1.14 11.35
N THR A 115 -12.30 -2.10 10.69
CA THR A 115 -11.67 -3.39 10.35
C THR A 115 -11.04 -3.35 8.96
N PHE A 116 -11.69 -2.64 8.05
CA PHE A 116 -11.23 -2.31 6.71
C PHE A 116 -11.30 -0.80 6.52
N ILE A 117 -10.68 -0.25 5.47
CA ILE A 117 -10.69 1.20 5.21
C ILE A 117 -12.14 1.72 5.02
N ALA A 118 -13.03 0.87 4.49
CA ALA A 118 -14.48 1.08 4.50
C ALA A 118 -15.20 -0.12 5.16
N ASP A 119 -16.45 -0.37 4.78
CA ASP A 119 -17.28 -1.37 5.46
C ASP A 119 -16.89 -2.82 5.14
N LYS A 120 -16.20 -3.05 4.02
CA LYS A 120 -15.79 -4.37 3.55
C LYS A 120 -14.39 -4.32 2.96
N LYS A 121 -13.72 -5.48 2.97
CA LYS A 121 -12.42 -5.67 2.31
C LYS A 121 -12.49 -5.23 0.85
N SER A 122 -11.50 -4.47 0.43
CA SER A 122 -11.39 -3.92 -0.92
C SER A 122 -9.98 -4.07 -1.49
N ALA A 123 -9.83 -3.77 -2.78
CA ALA A 123 -8.51 -3.67 -3.41
C ALA A 123 -7.62 -2.60 -2.75
N ALA A 124 -8.22 -1.50 -2.26
CA ALA A 124 -7.50 -0.48 -1.50
C ALA A 124 -6.93 -1.06 -0.21
N ASP A 125 -7.69 -1.93 0.48
CA ASP A 125 -7.20 -2.59 1.67
C ASP A 125 -5.98 -3.47 1.39
N ILE A 126 -6.04 -4.24 0.31
CA ILE A 126 -4.95 -5.14 -0.07
C ILE A 126 -3.68 -4.34 -0.35
N PHE A 127 -3.78 -3.26 -1.13
CA PHE A 127 -2.64 -2.41 -1.40
C PHE A 127 -2.04 -1.83 -0.10
N VAL A 128 -2.88 -1.22 0.73
CA VAL A 128 -2.46 -0.58 1.98
C VAL A 128 -1.84 -1.58 2.95
N ALA A 129 -2.47 -2.73 3.15
CA ALA A 129 -1.97 -3.77 4.06
C ALA A 129 -0.63 -4.35 3.60
N TYR A 130 -0.47 -4.64 2.30
CA TYR A 130 0.80 -5.13 1.76
C TYR A 130 1.91 -4.09 1.90
N ALA A 131 1.62 -2.83 1.55
CA ALA A 131 2.56 -1.73 1.70
C ALA A 131 3.00 -1.54 3.15
N LEU A 132 2.05 -1.54 4.11
CA LEU A 132 2.34 -1.45 5.53
C LEU A 132 3.15 -2.64 6.03
N ASN A 133 2.87 -3.87 5.58
CA ASN A 133 3.65 -5.05 5.94
C ASN A 133 5.13 -4.88 5.53
N GLN A 134 5.40 -4.35 4.33
CA GLN A 134 6.76 -4.08 3.86
C GLN A 134 7.46 -3.00 4.70
N ILE A 135 6.75 -1.91 5.01
CA ILE A 135 7.28 -0.82 5.84
C ILE A 135 7.63 -1.35 7.23
N PHE A 136 6.74 -2.12 7.85
CA PHE A 136 6.99 -2.70 9.16
C PHE A 136 8.16 -3.68 9.12
N GLY A 137 8.17 -4.60 8.15
CA GLY A 137 9.21 -5.62 8.04
C GLY A 137 10.61 -5.07 7.77
N LYS A 138 10.72 -3.83 7.31
CA LYS A 138 12.02 -3.19 7.06
C LYS A 138 12.42 -2.13 8.08
N TYR A 139 11.46 -1.44 8.68
CA TYR A 139 11.74 -0.24 9.47
C TYR A 139 11.25 -0.31 10.91
N VAL A 140 10.33 -1.20 11.24
CA VAL A 140 9.76 -1.32 12.57
C VAL A 140 10.26 -2.60 13.23
N ALA A 141 11.09 -2.42 14.27
CA ALA A 141 11.48 -3.55 15.13
C ALA A 141 10.24 -4.09 15.86
N GLU A 142 10.17 -5.42 16.02
CA GLU A 142 9.04 -6.10 16.66
C GLU A 142 8.66 -5.51 18.03
N LYS A 143 9.66 -5.17 18.85
CA LYS A 143 9.45 -4.53 20.17
C LYS A 143 8.68 -3.21 20.10
N ASN A 144 8.77 -2.50 18.98
CA ASN A 144 8.08 -1.23 18.75
C ASN A 144 6.71 -1.40 18.08
N ALA A 145 6.37 -2.61 17.60
CA ALA A 145 5.13 -2.86 16.89
C ALA A 145 3.89 -2.67 17.78
N LYS A 146 4.02 -2.86 19.10
CA LYS A 146 2.94 -2.63 20.07
C LYS A 146 2.40 -1.20 20.05
N LYS A 147 3.22 -0.21 19.65
CA LYS A 147 2.79 1.19 19.48
C LYS A 147 1.77 1.37 18.35
N TYR A 148 1.78 0.46 17.39
CA TYR A 148 0.95 0.51 16.17
C TYR A 148 0.03 -0.72 16.09
N SER A 149 -0.61 -1.06 17.21
CA SER A 149 -1.44 -2.27 17.34
C SER A 149 -2.60 -2.32 16.35
N HIS A 150 -3.16 -1.18 15.96
CA HIS A 150 -4.26 -1.12 14.98
C HIS A 150 -3.76 -1.46 13.58
N ILE A 151 -2.57 -0.98 13.19
CA ILE A 151 -1.93 -1.41 11.93
C ILE A 151 -1.63 -2.91 11.97
N VAL A 152 -1.07 -3.42 13.07
CA VAL A 152 -0.76 -4.85 13.20
C VAL A 152 -2.01 -5.71 13.04
N ARG A 153 -3.10 -5.36 13.73
CA ARG A 153 -4.41 -6.02 13.61
C ARG A 153 -4.95 -5.94 12.18
N TYR A 154 -4.90 -4.75 11.58
CA TYR A 154 -5.40 -4.49 10.24
C TYR A 154 -4.68 -5.33 9.18
N VAL A 155 -3.34 -5.30 9.18
CA VAL A 155 -2.52 -6.07 8.22
C VAL A 155 -2.77 -7.57 8.36
N ALA A 156 -2.82 -8.07 9.60
CA ALA A 156 -3.12 -9.48 9.88
C ALA A 156 -4.52 -9.90 9.38
N THR A 157 -5.49 -8.99 9.44
CA THR A 157 -6.87 -9.23 8.97
C THR A 157 -6.96 -9.24 7.45
N VAL A 158 -6.20 -8.37 6.76
CA VAL A 158 -6.33 -8.17 5.31
C VAL A 158 -5.48 -9.16 4.50
N CYS A 159 -4.21 -9.39 4.85
CA CYS A 159 -3.33 -10.24 4.06
C CYS A 159 -2.75 -11.39 4.86
N CYS A 160 -1.94 -11.10 5.89
CA CYS A 160 -1.25 -12.09 6.71
C CYS A 160 -0.53 -11.39 7.88
N PRO A 161 -0.06 -12.14 8.89
CA PRO A 161 0.77 -11.57 9.96
C PRO A 161 1.99 -10.81 9.43
N ILE A 162 2.37 -9.73 10.12
CA ILE A 162 3.51 -8.90 9.72
C ILE A 162 4.83 -9.68 9.85
N ALA A 163 5.67 -9.63 8.82
CA ALA A 163 7.01 -10.19 8.85
C ALA A 163 8.00 -9.15 9.37
N TYR A 164 8.34 -9.17 10.66
CA TYR A 164 9.14 -8.12 11.30
C TYR A 164 10.63 -8.12 10.93
N LYS A 165 11.25 -6.93 11.05
CA LYS A 165 12.70 -6.81 11.09
C LYS A 165 13.23 -7.42 12.37
N LYS A 166 14.09 -8.43 12.23
CA LYS A 166 14.88 -9.00 13.34
C LYS A 166 15.90 -7.99 13.86
#